data_AF-A0AA42W7W4-F1
#
_entry.id   AF-A0AA42W7W4-F1
#
_cell.length_a   1.000
_cell.length_b   1.000
_cell.length_c   1.000
_cell.angle_alpha   90.00
_cell.angle_beta   90.00
_cell.angle_gamma   90.00
#
_symmetry.space_group_name_H-M   'P 1'
#
loop_
_entity.id
_entity.type
_entity.pdbx_description
1 polymer ?
#
loop_
_entity_poly.entity_id
_entity_poly.type
_entity_poly.pdbx_seq_one_letter_code
_entity_poly.pdbx_strand_id
1 'polypeptide(L)'
;MPHSPAPAFNPLLAILSGLSLVAGVIAGIAGLATNSSGGMFPNLALALGLMGLGLGNAISFLCNLLAWRLGARLRWLRIVLIIQALPTIAFAAVACKAVWDNWQDRRSLQQRSAIWNAVRSDDVAALTLAQQSCAAACREGLTDQGLLMNATMARAHQVASHLIAQGATVSANLTAPSMDLHTCEGRYLPALSALSVAIAKRDDALVALLLPASDMSARREAMWTAATLDRLDTVKMLAANGVPLTLRGKTLDQNDTLLVAAASGAATTVGRWLIDTQGLPVNAIINGADPYPGTAPITALSDFMRDTQSPRTAEFLRLLRAHGADLDARPRNGISALEEAVRIGRKPGATQLIDAGANPALLPATSRTRLAELLAGPDEPAFPKRRTDCVPP
;
A
#
# COMPACT_ATOMS: atom_id res chain seq x y z
N MET A 1 12.55 54.18 -64.75
CA MET A 1 12.61 53.81 -63.31
C MET A 1 11.59 52.72 -63.07
N PRO A 2 11.97 51.49 -62.70
CA PRO A 2 10.99 50.46 -62.39
C PRO A 2 10.42 50.75 -60.99
N HIS A 3 9.09 50.90 -60.91
CA HIS A 3 8.38 50.91 -59.63
C HIS A 3 8.66 49.60 -58.90
N SER A 4 9.32 49.69 -57.75
CA SER A 4 9.37 48.58 -56.79
C SER A 4 7.93 48.29 -56.35
N PRO A 5 7.44 47.03 -56.38
CA PRO A 5 6.13 46.73 -55.86
C PRO A 5 6.09 47.10 -54.37
N ALA A 6 5.04 47.83 -53.97
CA ALA A 6 4.81 48.22 -52.59
C ALA A 6 4.82 46.97 -51.68
N PRO A 7 5.34 47.06 -50.45
CA PRO A 7 5.37 45.93 -49.53
C PRO A 7 3.94 45.46 -49.26
N ALA A 8 3.61 44.24 -49.68
CA ALA A 8 2.29 43.66 -49.47
C ALA A 8 2.09 43.35 -47.98
N PHE A 9 1.46 44.28 -47.26
CA PHE A 9 1.04 44.08 -45.88
C PHE A 9 -0.12 43.08 -45.86
N ASN A 10 0.10 41.87 -45.33
CA ASN A 10 -0.94 40.84 -45.27
C ASN A 10 -1.87 41.12 -44.07
N PRO A 11 -3.13 41.53 -44.30
CA PRO A 11 -4.05 41.93 -43.22
C PRO A 11 -4.40 40.77 -42.28
N LEU A 12 -4.35 39.52 -42.77
CA LEU A 12 -4.63 38.34 -41.96
C LEU A 12 -3.56 38.13 -40.87
N LEU A 13 -2.28 38.33 -41.21
CA LEU A 13 -1.18 38.21 -40.23
C LEU A 13 -1.27 39.30 -39.15
N ALA A 14 -1.70 40.51 -39.52
CA ALA A 14 -1.88 41.60 -38.57
C ALA A 14 -3.05 41.34 -37.61
N ILE A 15 -4.19 40.85 -38.13
CA ILE A 15 -5.37 40.48 -37.32
C ILE A 15 -5.01 39.33 -36.37
N LEU A 16 -4.38 38.27 -36.85
CA LEU A 16 -3.95 37.14 -36.03
C LEU A 16 -2.93 37.55 -34.95
N SER A 17 -1.98 38.41 -35.31
CA SER A 17 -1.00 38.96 -34.36
C SER A 17 -1.67 39.76 -33.24
N GLY A 18 -2.63 40.64 -33.59
CA GLY A 18 -3.37 41.44 -32.61
C GLY A 18 -4.25 40.59 -31.70
N LEU A 19 -5.04 39.67 -32.27
CA LEU A 19 -5.94 38.80 -31.51
C LEU A 19 -5.18 37.88 -30.56
N SER A 20 -4.08 37.26 -31.01
CA SER A 20 -3.27 36.37 -30.18
C SER A 20 -2.61 37.11 -29.02
N LEU A 21 -2.07 38.31 -29.26
CA LEU A 21 -1.47 39.12 -28.20
C LEU A 21 -2.52 39.56 -27.17
N VAL A 22 -3.69 40.03 -27.61
CA VAL A 22 -4.79 40.44 -26.70
C VAL A 22 -5.29 39.25 -25.88
N ALA A 23 -5.52 38.10 -26.51
CA ALA A 23 -5.93 36.90 -25.80
C ALA A 23 -4.89 36.46 -24.75
N GLY A 24 -3.60 36.51 -25.09
CA GLY A 24 -2.51 36.21 -24.16
C GLY A 24 -2.46 37.18 -22.98
N VAL A 25 -2.63 38.48 -23.23
CA VAL A 25 -2.68 39.50 -22.17
C VAL A 25 -3.87 39.29 -21.24
N ILE A 26 -5.05 38.99 -21.79
CA ILE A 26 -6.25 38.67 -21.00
C ILE A 26 -6.00 37.44 -20.11
N ALA A 27 -5.40 36.38 -20.66
CA ALA A 27 -5.05 35.18 -19.90
C ALA A 27 -4.05 35.49 -18.77
N GLY A 28 -3.02 36.30 -19.06
CA GLY A 28 -2.03 36.74 -18.06
C GLY A 28 -2.66 37.53 -16.92
N ILE A 29 -3.53 38.49 -17.24
CA ILE A 29 -4.27 39.29 -16.24
C ILE A 29 -5.19 38.40 -15.42
N ALA A 30 -5.94 37.50 -16.05
CA ALA A 30 -6.83 36.58 -15.36
C ALA A 30 -6.06 35.66 -14.38
N GLY A 31 -4.89 35.15 -14.79
CA GLY A 31 -4.02 34.35 -13.93
C GLY A 31 -3.42 35.13 -12.75
N LEU A 32 -3.08 36.41 -12.93
CA LEU A 32 -2.61 37.29 -11.85
C LEU A 32 -3.73 37.71 -10.88
N ALA A 33 -4.94 37.89 -11.40
CA ALA A 33 -6.11 38.27 -10.60
C ALA A 33 -6.69 37.11 -9.77
N THR A 34 -6.29 35.87 -10.07
CA THR A 34 -6.78 34.66 -9.39
C THR A 34 -5.81 34.22 -8.30
N ASN A 35 -6.16 34.52 -7.05
CA ASN A 35 -5.35 34.17 -5.89
C ASN A 35 -5.51 32.68 -5.55
N SER A 36 -4.53 31.85 -5.90
CA SER A 36 -4.55 30.38 -5.70
C SER A 36 -3.47 29.91 -4.74
N SER A 37 -3.25 30.64 -3.65
CA SER A 37 -2.22 30.31 -2.65
C SER A 37 -2.56 29.13 -1.73
N GLY A 38 -3.74 28.52 -1.87
CA GLY A 38 -4.18 27.33 -1.12
C GLY A 38 -4.89 26.30 -2.00
N GLY A 39 -4.81 25.02 -1.62
CA GLY A 39 -5.42 23.89 -2.32
C GLY A 39 -4.42 22.86 -2.83
N MET A 40 -4.92 21.84 -3.56
CA MET A 40 -4.12 20.71 -4.08
C MET A 40 -3.03 21.14 -5.08
N PHE A 41 -3.21 22.28 -5.76
CA PHE A 41 -2.27 22.83 -6.75
C PHE A 41 -2.09 24.35 -6.55
N PRO A 42 -1.26 24.78 -5.59
CA PRO A 42 -1.03 26.20 -5.35
C PRO A 42 -0.42 26.87 -6.60
N ASN A 43 -0.86 28.10 -6.89
CA ASN A 43 -0.42 28.94 -8.02
C ASN A 43 -0.77 28.42 -9.42
N LEU A 44 -1.66 27.42 -9.56
CA LEU A 44 -2.04 26.88 -10.87
C LEU A 44 -2.59 27.95 -11.82
N ALA A 45 -3.43 28.85 -11.31
CA ALA A 45 -4.07 29.88 -12.14
C ALA A 45 -3.04 30.91 -12.66
N LEU A 46 -2.07 31.28 -11.82
CA LEU A 46 -0.94 32.11 -12.21
C LEU A 46 -0.09 31.43 -13.29
N ALA A 47 0.20 30.13 -13.13
CA ALA A 47 0.97 29.35 -14.10
C ALA A 47 0.28 29.29 -15.47
N LEU A 48 -1.03 28.99 -15.50
CA LEU A 48 -1.83 28.96 -16.73
C LEU A 48 -1.92 30.34 -17.39
N GLY A 49 -2.06 31.42 -16.60
CA GLY A 49 -2.07 32.78 -17.11
C GLY A 49 -0.74 33.18 -17.75
N LEU A 50 0.39 32.86 -17.12
CA LEU A 50 1.73 33.09 -17.68
C LEU A 50 1.97 32.28 -18.96
N MET A 51 1.50 31.03 -19.02
CA MET A 51 1.55 30.22 -20.24
C MET A 51 0.71 30.85 -21.37
N GLY A 52 -0.50 31.33 -21.06
CA GLY A 52 -1.36 32.03 -22.02
C GLY A 52 -0.72 33.31 -22.57
N LEU A 53 -0.13 34.11 -21.68
CA LEU A 53 0.61 35.33 -22.06
C LEU A 53 1.79 35.02 -22.98
N GLY A 54 2.61 34.03 -22.61
CA GLY A 54 3.75 33.60 -23.41
C GLY A 54 3.35 33.06 -24.79
N LEU A 55 2.30 32.25 -24.86
CA LEU A 55 1.77 31.71 -26.11
C LEU A 55 1.23 32.81 -27.04
N GLY A 56 0.46 33.75 -26.49
CA GLY A 56 -0.06 34.89 -27.24
C GLY A 56 1.04 35.77 -27.81
N ASN A 57 2.07 36.07 -27.01
CA ASN A 57 3.25 36.80 -27.48
C ASN A 57 4.05 36.02 -28.54
N ALA A 58 4.20 34.70 -28.40
CA ALA A 58 4.91 33.87 -29.38
C ALA A 58 4.20 33.82 -30.75
N ILE A 59 2.87 33.65 -30.78
CA ILE A 59 2.08 33.67 -32.02
C ILE A 59 2.17 35.06 -32.67
N SER A 60 2.01 36.13 -31.88
CA SER A 60 2.14 37.51 -32.38
C SER A 60 3.54 37.77 -32.97
N PHE A 61 4.60 37.34 -32.29
CA PHE A 61 5.97 37.44 -32.77
C PHE A 61 6.16 36.70 -34.11
N LEU A 62 5.65 35.47 -34.25
CA LEU A 62 5.76 34.69 -35.49
C LEU A 62 5.02 35.35 -36.66
N CYS A 63 3.81 35.87 -36.43
CA CYS A 63 3.05 36.61 -37.43
C CYS A 63 3.79 37.88 -37.88
N ASN A 64 4.34 38.64 -36.93
CA ASN A 64 5.10 39.86 -37.20
C ASN A 64 6.41 39.55 -37.94
N LEU A 65 7.09 38.45 -37.59
CA LEU A 65 8.34 38.02 -38.21
C LEU A 65 8.10 37.58 -39.65
N LEU A 66 7.03 36.83 -39.90
CA LEU A 66 6.62 36.39 -41.23
C LEU A 66 6.24 37.60 -42.11
N ALA A 67 5.47 38.55 -41.59
CA ALA A 67 5.14 39.78 -42.30
C ALA A 67 6.41 40.57 -42.68
N TRP A 68 7.39 40.68 -41.77
CA TRP A 68 8.67 41.33 -42.04
C TRP A 68 9.49 40.60 -43.12
N ARG A 69 9.52 39.25 -43.08
CA ARG A 69 10.18 38.40 -44.09
C ARG A 69 9.54 38.49 -45.48
N LEU A 70 8.22 38.63 -45.54
CA LEU A 70 7.44 38.78 -46.77
C LEU A 70 7.49 40.20 -47.37
N GLY A 71 8.27 41.11 -46.78
CA GLY A 71 8.59 42.41 -47.37
C GLY A 71 8.09 43.63 -46.60
N ALA A 72 7.33 43.47 -45.51
CA ALA A 72 6.88 44.60 -44.67
C ALA A 72 8.01 45.19 -43.81
N ARG A 73 8.98 45.86 -44.44
CA ARG A 73 10.19 46.42 -43.78
C ARG A 73 9.94 47.75 -43.06
N LEU A 74 8.87 47.83 -42.27
CA LEU A 74 8.50 49.02 -41.50
C LEU A 74 9.40 49.19 -40.26
N ARG A 75 9.82 50.43 -39.94
CA ARG A 75 10.69 50.72 -38.78
C ARG A 75 10.05 50.32 -37.44
N TRP A 76 8.75 50.56 -37.28
CA TRP A 76 8.01 50.22 -36.06
C TRP A 76 7.91 48.69 -35.87
N LEU A 77 7.74 47.92 -36.95
CA LEU A 77 7.67 46.46 -36.89
C LEU A 77 8.99 45.85 -36.42
N ARG A 78 10.12 46.45 -36.81
CA ARG A 78 11.45 46.06 -36.32
C ARG A 78 11.59 46.25 -34.81
N ILE A 79 11.06 47.35 -34.26
CA ILE A 79 11.08 47.61 -32.81
C ILE A 79 10.19 46.61 -32.07
N VAL A 80 8.99 46.34 -32.58
CA VAL A 80 8.06 45.33 -32.02
C VAL A 80 8.72 43.95 -31.96
N LEU A 81 9.39 43.53 -33.04
CA LEU A 81 10.11 42.25 -33.06
C LEU A 81 11.22 42.17 -31.99
N ILE A 82 11.96 43.26 -31.77
CA ILE A 82 13.01 43.29 -30.73
C ILE A 82 12.40 43.16 -29.33
N ILE A 83 11.30 43.87 -29.06
CA ILE A 83 10.61 43.82 -27.76
C ILE A 83 10.03 42.42 -27.49
N GLN A 84 9.41 41.81 -28.50
CA GLN A 84 8.76 40.50 -28.37
C GLN A 84 9.75 39.33 -28.31
N ALA A 85 10.98 39.50 -28.82
CA ALA A 85 11.96 38.42 -28.91
C ALA A 85 12.33 37.82 -27.55
N LEU A 86 12.61 38.65 -26.54
CA LEU A 86 13.02 38.15 -25.22
C LEU A 86 11.93 37.30 -24.53
N PRO A 87 10.67 37.78 -24.38
CA PRO A 87 9.61 36.94 -23.83
C PRO A 87 9.31 35.70 -24.67
N THR A 88 9.42 35.76 -26.00
CA THR A 88 9.24 34.59 -26.87
C THR A 88 10.34 33.54 -26.65
N ILE A 89 11.61 33.96 -26.51
CA ILE A 89 12.72 33.05 -26.21
C ILE A 89 12.52 32.41 -24.83
N ALA A 90 12.14 33.20 -23.82
CA ALA A 90 11.88 32.70 -22.48
C ALA A 90 10.73 31.69 -22.48
N PHE A 91 9.61 31.99 -23.15
CA PHE A 91 8.49 31.06 -23.29
C PHE A 91 8.88 29.78 -24.03
N ALA A 92 9.64 29.89 -25.13
CA ALA A 92 10.13 28.74 -25.88
C ALA A 92 11.04 27.84 -25.01
N ALA A 93 11.92 28.42 -24.20
CA ALA A 93 12.77 27.67 -23.28
C ALA A 93 11.94 26.90 -22.24
N VAL A 94 10.92 27.54 -21.64
CA VAL A 94 10.00 26.89 -20.69
C VAL A 94 9.19 25.77 -21.37
N ALA A 95 8.66 26.02 -22.56
CA ALA A 95 7.91 25.03 -23.33
C ALA A 95 8.80 23.83 -23.72
N CYS A 96 10.02 24.07 -24.19
CA CYS A 96 10.99 23.03 -24.49
C CYS A 96 11.36 22.22 -23.25
N LYS A 97 11.57 22.87 -22.10
CA LYS A 97 11.80 22.18 -20.83
C LYS A 97 10.60 21.31 -20.44
N ALA A 98 9.37 21.83 -20.52
CA ALA A 98 8.17 21.07 -20.20
C ALA A 98 7.97 19.85 -21.12
N VAL A 99 8.24 20.00 -22.42
CA VAL A 99 8.22 18.87 -23.37
C VAL A 99 9.30 17.85 -23.05
N TRP A 100 10.52 18.31 -22.71
CA TRP A 100 11.63 17.44 -22.32
C TRP A 100 11.33 16.66 -21.04
N ASP A 101 10.85 17.34 -19.99
CA ASP A 101 10.50 16.72 -18.71
C ASP A 101 9.39 15.66 -18.92
N ASN A 102 8.32 15.99 -19.66
CA ASN A 102 7.26 15.03 -19.99
C ASN A 102 7.76 13.85 -20.86
N TRP A 103 8.69 14.08 -21.79
CA TRP A 103 9.32 12.98 -22.54
C TRP A 103 10.14 12.08 -21.63
N GLN A 104 10.91 12.67 -20.70
CA GLN A 104 11.72 11.95 -19.73
C GLN A 104 10.84 11.13 -18.77
N ASP A 105 9.71 11.67 -18.32
CA ASP A 105 8.73 10.96 -17.49
C ASP A 105 8.10 9.78 -18.22
N ARG A 106 7.63 9.98 -19.47
CA ARG A 106 7.07 8.90 -20.29
C ARG A 106 8.09 7.79 -20.53
N ARG A 107 9.34 8.18 -20.84
CA ARG A 107 10.44 7.22 -21.02
C ARG A 107 10.72 6.46 -19.74
N SER A 108 10.77 7.14 -18.59
CA SER A 108 10.96 6.52 -17.28
C SER A 108 9.85 5.50 -16.97
N LEU A 109 8.58 5.86 -17.21
CA LEU A 109 7.44 4.97 -17.04
C LEU A 109 7.52 3.74 -17.95
N GLN A 110 7.91 3.91 -19.22
CA GLN A 110 8.10 2.79 -20.14
C GLN A 110 9.22 1.86 -19.68
N GLN A 111 10.36 2.41 -19.24
CA GLN A 111 11.48 1.64 -18.72
C GLN A 111 11.10 0.86 -17.45
N ARG A 112 10.39 1.49 -16.51
CA ARG A 112 9.85 0.82 -15.33
C ARG A 112 8.88 -0.28 -15.72
N SER A 113 7.98 -0.04 -16.67
CA SER A 113 7.03 -1.05 -17.16
C SER A 113 7.74 -2.29 -17.72
N ALA A 114 8.85 -2.11 -18.44
CA ALA A 114 9.66 -3.24 -18.91
C ALA A 114 10.22 -4.07 -17.75
N ILE A 115 10.74 -3.43 -16.70
CA ILE A 115 11.21 -4.09 -15.47
C ILE A 115 10.05 -4.86 -14.82
N TRP A 116 8.90 -4.21 -14.61
CA TRP A 116 7.72 -4.84 -14.00
C TRP A 116 7.20 -6.04 -14.79
N ASN A 117 7.21 -5.96 -16.12
CA ASN A 117 6.79 -7.06 -16.98
C ASN A 117 7.77 -8.23 -16.91
N ALA A 118 9.08 -7.97 -16.91
CA ALA A 118 10.10 -9.00 -16.75
C ALA A 118 9.99 -9.73 -15.39
N VAL A 119 9.74 -8.99 -14.31
CA VAL A 119 9.46 -9.60 -12.99
C VAL A 119 8.20 -10.46 -13.05
N ARG A 120 7.12 -9.97 -13.65
CA ARG A 120 5.84 -10.70 -13.73
C ARG A 120 5.94 -11.98 -14.58
N SER A 121 6.78 -11.97 -15.61
CA SER A 121 7.03 -13.14 -16.47
C SER A 121 8.13 -14.06 -15.94
N ASP A 122 8.68 -13.77 -14.76
CA ASP A 122 9.82 -14.49 -14.17
C ASP A 122 11.03 -14.63 -15.12
N ASP A 123 11.32 -13.57 -15.89
CA ASP A 123 12.38 -13.56 -16.91
C ASP A 123 13.60 -12.75 -16.43
N VAL A 124 14.64 -13.46 -16.01
CA VAL A 124 15.90 -12.89 -15.51
C VAL A 124 16.68 -12.14 -16.60
N ALA A 125 16.64 -12.64 -17.85
CA ALA A 125 17.36 -12.01 -18.95
C ALA A 125 16.70 -10.69 -19.35
N ALA A 126 15.37 -10.69 -19.47
CA ALA A 126 14.61 -9.47 -19.72
C ALA A 126 14.76 -8.45 -18.58
N LEU A 127 14.78 -8.92 -17.33
CA LEU A 127 14.99 -8.05 -16.16
C LEU A 127 16.35 -7.38 -16.23
N THR A 128 17.41 -8.16 -16.47
CA THR A 128 18.79 -7.65 -16.55
C THR A 128 18.91 -6.62 -17.67
N LEU A 129 18.35 -6.89 -18.85
CA LEU A 129 18.35 -5.95 -19.98
C LEU A 129 17.56 -4.67 -19.65
N ALA A 130 16.39 -4.81 -19.03
CA ALA A 130 15.56 -3.67 -18.64
C ALA A 130 16.28 -2.79 -17.60
N GLN A 131 16.93 -3.37 -16.59
CA GLN A 131 17.75 -2.66 -15.61
C GLN A 131 18.94 -1.95 -16.25
N GLN A 132 19.65 -2.58 -17.19
CA GLN A 132 20.76 -1.95 -17.92
C GLN A 132 20.31 -0.75 -18.76
N SER A 133 19.12 -0.83 -19.37
CA SER A 133 18.55 0.27 -20.16
C SER A 133 17.92 1.40 -19.34
N CYS A 134 17.73 1.20 -18.03
CA CYS A 134 17.04 2.11 -17.12
C CYS A 134 17.91 3.35 -16.85
N ALA A 135 17.42 4.53 -17.27
CA ALA A 135 18.10 5.81 -17.04
C ALA A 135 17.96 6.27 -15.57
N ALA A 136 18.63 7.37 -15.19
CA ALA A 136 18.62 7.88 -13.80
C ALA A 136 17.21 8.09 -13.24
N ALA A 137 16.31 8.72 -14.01
CA ALA A 137 14.91 8.93 -13.62
C ALA A 137 14.13 7.61 -13.47
N CYS A 138 14.48 6.57 -14.23
CA CYS A 138 13.88 5.26 -14.09
C CYS A 138 14.31 4.59 -12.77
N ARG A 139 15.58 4.73 -12.37
CA ARG A 139 16.14 4.14 -11.13
C ARG A 139 15.62 4.76 -9.84
N GLU A 140 15.07 5.97 -9.89
CA GLU A 140 14.57 6.67 -8.71
C GLU A 140 13.44 5.88 -8.02
N GLY A 141 13.70 5.39 -6.80
CA GLY A 141 12.74 4.57 -6.05
C GLY A 141 12.66 3.11 -6.47
N LEU A 142 13.50 2.65 -7.41
CA LEU A 142 13.69 1.23 -7.67
C LEU A 142 14.79 0.70 -6.74
N THR A 143 14.43 -0.24 -5.89
CA THR A 143 15.38 -0.96 -5.02
C THR A 143 15.27 -2.45 -5.28
N ASP A 144 16.37 -3.19 -5.10
CA ASP A 144 16.37 -4.64 -5.30
C ASP A 144 15.43 -5.34 -4.31
N GLN A 145 15.29 -4.81 -3.09
CA GLN A 145 14.30 -5.29 -2.13
C GLN A 145 12.86 -5.02 -2.59
N GLY A 146 12.60 -3.86 -3.21
CA GLY A 146 11.32 -3.55 -3.82
C GLY A 146 11.00 -4.48 -4.98
N LEU A 147 11.99 -4.77 -5.84
CA LEU A 147 11.85 -5.73 -6.93
C LEU A 147 11.63 -7.15 -6.41
N LEU A 148 12.31 -7.55 -5.33
CA LEU A 148 12.13 -8.85 -4.68
C LEU A 148 10.72 -9.00 -4.12
N MET A 149 10.16 -7.90 -3.58
CA MET A 149 8.78 -7.85 -3.13
C MET A 149 7.81 -8.14 -4.29
N ASN A 150 8.02 -7.50 -5.44
CA ASN A 150 7.19 -7.68 -6.62
C ASN A 150 7.32 -9.09 -7.21
N ALA A 151 8.54 -9.63 -7.23
CA ALA A 151 8.81 -10.99 -7.65
C ALA A 151 8.05 -11.99 -6.77
N THR A 152 8.02 -11.74 -5.45
CA THR A 152 7.27 -12.56 -4.50
C THR A 152 5.76 -12.53 -4.78
N MET A 153 5.18 -11.35 -5.05
CA MET A 153 3.76 -11.24 -5.42
C MET A 153 3.42 -12.00 -6.69
N ALA A 154 4.31 -11.92 -7.68
CA ALA A 154 4.16 -12.56 -8.99
C ALA A 154 4.49 -14.06 -8.96
N ARG A 155 4.98 -14.60 -7.84
CA ARG A 155 5.52 -15.97 -7.74
C ARG A 155 6.66 -16.22 -8.74
N ALA A 156 7.52 -15.22 -8.92
CA ALA A 156 8.64 -15.24 -9.85
C ALA A 156 9.90 -15.78 -9.15
N HIS A 157 10.04 -17.11 -9.15
CA HIS A 157 11.11 -17.82 -8.42
C HIS A 157 12.50 -17.52 -8.96
N GLN A 158 12.67 -17.46 -10.29
CA GLN A 158 13.97 -17.24 -10.91
C GLN A 158 14.46 -15.82 -10.67
N VAL A 159 13.58 -14.84 -10.84
CA VAL A 159 13.86 -13.44 -10.57
C VAL A 159 14.14 -13.22 -9.08
N ALA A 160 13.35 -13.82 -8.19
CA ALA A 160 13.61 -13.72 -6.75
C ALA A 160 14.99 -14.28 -6.39
N SER A 161 15.34 -15.47 -6.90
CA SER A 161 16.66 -16.08 -6.70
C SER A 161 17.78 -15.20 -7.25
N HIS A 162 17.60 -14.59 -8.42
CA HIS A 162 18.58 -13.70 -9.02
C HIS A 162 18.82 -12.43 -8.18
N LEU A 163 17.76 -11.80 -7.69
CA LEU A 163 17.84 -10.61 -6.85
C LEU A 163 18.52 -10.92 -5.50
N ILE A 164 18.22 -12.07 -4.89
CA ILE A 164 18.90 -12.50 -3.65
C ILE A 164 20.39 -12.72 -3.90
N ALA A 165 20.76 -13.35 -5.03
CA ALA A 165 22.16 -13.54 -5.40
C ALA A 165 22.91 -12.19 -5.61
N GLN A 166 22.19 -11.12 -5.94
CA GLN A 166 22.71 -9.75 -6.03
C GLN A 166 22.77 -9.03 -4.67
N GLY A 167 22.30 -9.66 -3.58
CA GLY A 167 22.32 -9.10 -2.23
C GLY A 167 21.00 -8.51 -1.76
N ALA A 168 19.89 -8.73 -2.48
CA ALA A 168 18.57 -8.34 -1.99
C ALA A 168 18.22 -9.11 -0.69
N THR A 169 17.95 -8.37 0.37
CA THR A 169 17.56 -8.90 1.68
C THR A 169 16.06 -8.75 1.91
N VAL A 170 15.49 -9.63 2.74
CA VAL A 170 14.10 -9.53 3.18
C VAL A 170 14.05 -8.95 4.59
N SER A 171 13.26 -7.89 4.79
CA SER A 171 13.10 -7.20 6.07
C SER A 171 11.64 -6.92 6.39
N ALA A 172 11.26 -7.04 7.66
CA ALA A 172 9.93 -6.68 8.18
C ALA A 172 9.65 -5.16 8.17
N ASN A 173 10.65 -4.34 7.88
CA ASN A 173 10.48 -2.89 7.72
C ASN A 173 10.23 -2.48 6.26
N LEU A 174 10.49 -3.38 5.32
CA LEU A 174 10.25 -3.17 3.91
C LEU A 174 8.93 -3.86 3.59
N THR A 175 7.84 -3.12 3.74
CA THR A 175 6.47 -3.57 3.53
C THR A 175 5.80 -2.61 2.57
N ALA A 176 4.94 -3.11 1.68
CA ALA A 176 4.17 -2.27 0.76
C ALA A 176 2.67 -2.52 0.98
N PRO A 177 1.80 -1.49 0.86
CA PRO A 177 0.35 -1.69 0.87
C PRO A 177 -0.14 -2.70 -0.18
N SER A 178 0.62 -2.93 -1.26
CA SER A 178 0.33 -3.97 -2.24
C SER A 178 0.49 -5.41 -1.71
N MET A 179 1.16 -5.59 -0.56
CA MET A 179 1.35 -6.88 0.12
C MET A 179 0.26 -7.19 1.14
N ASP A 180 -0.73 -6.31 1.25
CA ASP A 180 -1.90 -6.55 2.08
C ASP A 180 -2.67 -7.75 1.53
N LEU A 181 -2.92 -8.73 2.41
CA LEU A 181 -3.69 -9.92 2.06
C LEU A 181 -4.99 -9.95 2.86
N HIS A 182 -5.96 -10.69 2.34
CA HIS A 182 -7.15 -11.05 3.09
C HIS A 182 -7.28 -12.56 3.13
N THR A 183 -7.60 -13.08 4.30
CA THR A 183 -8.01 -14.48 4.43
C THR A 183 -9.37 -14.69 3.75
N CYS A 184 -9.67 -15.93 3.37
CA CYS A 184 -10.96 -16.28 2.77
C CYS A 184 -12.16 -16.07 3.73
N GLU A 185 -11.88 -15.88 5.02
CA GLU A 185 -12.85 -15.58 6.06
C GLU A 185 -13.00 -14.07 6.33
N GLY A 186 -12.27 -13.22 5.59
CA GLY A 186 -12.41 -11.76 5.63
C GLY A 186 -11.36 -11.03 6.47
N ARG A 187 -10.56 -11.74 7.28
CA ARG A 187 -9.48 -11.13 8.08
C ARG A 187 -8.44 -10.45 7.19
N TYR A 188 -8.14 -9.20 7.49
CA TYR A 188 -7.09 -8.41 6.85
C TYR A 188 -5.72 -8.69 7.47
N LEU A 189 -4.70 -8.81 6.63
CA LEU A 189 -3.30 -9.06 6.98
C LEU A 189 -2.46 -7.92 6.37
N PRO A 190 -2.28 -6.80 7.10
CA PRO A 190 -1.59 -5.63 6.56
C PRO A 190 -0.08 -5.81 6.47
N ALA A 191 0.51 -5.13 5.49
CA ALA A 191 1.92 -4.78 5.43
C ALA A 191 2.88 -5.97 5.65
N LEU A 192 2.64 -7.07 4.93
CA LEU A 192 3.46 -8.27 5.03
C LEU A 192 4.82 -8.07 4.33
N SER A 193 5.87 -8.63 4.93
CA SER A 193 7.16 -8.82 4.28
C SER A 193 7.07 -9.88 3.17
N ALA A 194 8.09 -9.95 2.31
CA ALA A 194 8.14 -10.94 1.22
C ALA A 194 8.04 -12.39 1.75
N LEU A 195 8.75 -12.72 2.83
CA LEU A 195 8.68 -14.07 3.42
C LEU A 195 7.26 -14.39 3.93
N SER A 196 6.61 -13.45 4.61
CA SER A 196 5.24 -13.62 5.10
C SER A 196 4.22 -13.80 3.97
N VAL A 197 4.38 -13.09 2.84
CA VAL A 197 3.50 -13.30 1.66
C VAL A 197 3.73 -14.66 1.02
N ALA A 198 4.98 -15.11 0.90
CA ALA A 198 5.28 -16.44 0.37
C ALA A 198 4.62 -17.54 1.23
N ILE A 199 4.68 -17.42 2.56
CA ILE A 199 4.00 -18.32 3.50
C ILE A 199 2.47 -18.25 3.33
N ALA A 200 1.91 -17.04 3.28
CA ALA A 200 0.47 -16.86 3.13
C ALA A 200 -0.06 -17.48 1.83
N LYS A 201 0.68 -17.33 0.73
CA LYS A 201 0.35 -17.92 -0.59
C LYS A 201 0.74 -19.41 -0.72
N ARG A 202 1.29 -20.04 0.33
CA ARG A 202 1.78 -21.42 0.34
C ARG A 202 2.78 -21.70 -0.80
N ASP A 203 3.74 -20.80 -0.98
CA ASP A 203 4.81 -20.94 -1.97
C ASP A 203 6.10 -21.46 -1.32
N ASP A 204 6.17 -22.77 -1.11
CA ASP A 204 7.28 -23.40 -0.37
C ASP A 204 8.64 -23.17 -1.04
N ALA A 205 8.67 -23.07 -2.38
CA ALA A 205 9.88 -22.76 -3.13
C ALA A 205 10.38 -21.34 -2.84
N LEU A 206 9.49 -20.34 -2.85
CA LEU A 206 9.85 -18.99 -2.42
C LEU A 206 10.20 -18.92 -0.93
N VAL A 207 9.51 -19.66 -0.06
CA VAL A 207 9.85 -19.71 1.37
C VAL A 207 11.29 -20.21 1.56
N ALA A 208 11.67 -21.28 0.87
CA ALA A 208 13.02 -21.83 0.94
C ALA A 208 14.09 -20.83 0.43
N LEU A 209 13.78 -20.07 -0.62
CA LEU A 209 14.67 -19.04 -1.17
C LEU A 209 14.79 -17.82 -0.24
N LEU A 210 13.68 -17.33 0.29
CA LEU A 210 13.61 -16.07 1.03
C LEU A 210 14.12 -16.22 2.48
N LEU A 211 13.94 -17.40 3.09
CA LEU A 211 14.24 -17.60 4.51
C LEU A 211 15.72 -17.31 4.86
N PRO A 212 16.73 -17.83 4.13
CA PRO A 212 18.13 -17.50 4.41
C PRO A 212 18.45 -16.01 4.24
N ALA A 213 17.80 -15.34 3.28
CA ALA A 213 17.96 -13.91 2.98
C ALA A 213 17.15 -12.98 3.91
N SER A 214 16.37 -13.54 4.83
CA SER A 214 15.51 -12.78 5.74
C SER A 214 16.22 -12.43 7.04
N ASP A 215 16.08 -11.18 7.47
CA ASP A 215 16.49 -10.74 8.81
C ASP A 215 15.63 -11.39 9.90
N MET A 216 16.08 -11.35 11.16
CA MET A 216 15.35 -11.98 12.26
C MET A 216 13.96 -11.40 12.44
N SER A 217 13.75 -10.12 12.17
CA SER A 217 12.43 -9.47 12.31
C SER A 217 11.44 -10.03 11.28
N ALA A 218 11.85 -10.17 10.02
CA ALA A 218 11.07 -10.79 8.95
C ALA A 218 10.76 -12.26 9.26
N ARG A 219 11.71 -13.00 9.84
CA ARG A 219 11.47 -14.39 10.25
C ARG A 219 10.48 -14.52 11.41
N ARG A 220 10.50 -13.58 12.37
CA ARG A 220 9.52 -13.52 13.47
C ARG A 220 8.13 -13.15 12.96
N GLU A 221 8.04 -12.19 12.05
CA GLU A 221 6.79 -11.84 11.36
C GLU A 221 6.24 -13.04 10.56
N ALA A 222 7.10 -13.72 9.81
CA ALA A 222 6.76 -14.93 9.08
C ALA A 222 6.24 -16.06 10.00
N MET A 223 6.84 -16.23 11.18
CA MET A 223 6.37 -17.17 12.21
C MET A 223 4.98 -16.80 12.72
N TRP A 224 4.74 -15.50 12.97
CA TRP A 224 3.42 -14.98 13.35
C TRP A 224 2.36 -15.25 12.28
N THR A 225 2.68 -14.95 11.02
CA THR A 225 1.80 -15.22 9.88
C THR A 225 1.52 -16.72 9.73
N ALA A 226 2.54 -17.57 9.82
CA ALA A 226 2.38 -19.02 9.75
C ALA A 226 1.47 -19.56 10.86
N ALA A 227 1.67 -19.10 12.10
CA ALA A 227 0.85 -19.52 13.23
C ALA A 227 -0.60 -19.02 13.12
N THR A 228 -0.80 -17.78 12.65
CA THR A 228 -2.15 -17.22 12.39
C THR A 228 -2.89 -18.00 11.30
N LEU A 229 -2.17 -18.47 10.27
CA LEU A 229 -2.72 -19.20 9.13
C LEU A 229 -2.64 -20.73 9.29
N ASP A 230 -2.61 -21.23 10.53
CA ASP A 230 -2.60 -22.67 10.86
C ASP A 230 -1.57 -23.53 10.09
N ARG A 231 -0.40 -22.96 9.75
CA ARG A 231 0.67 -23.62 8.98
C ARG A 231 1.65 -24.34 9.91
N LEU A 232 1.23 -25.45 10.53
CA LEU A 232 2.08 -26.14 11.51
C LEU A 232 3.45 -26.56 10.97
N ASP A 233 3.52 -27.07 9.73
CA ASP A 233 4.79 -27.49 9.14
C ASP A 233 5.73 -26.31 8.93
N THR A 234 5.21 -25.16 8.49
CA THR A 234 5.98 -23.92 8.36
C THR A 234 6.43 -23.39 9.72
N VAL A 235 5.57 -23.44 10.75
CA VAL A 235 5.94 -23.07 12.13
C VAL A 235 7.11 -23.91 12.62
N LYS A 236 7.03 -25.24 12.45
CA LYS A 236 8.11 -26.16 12.84
C LYS A 236 9.39 -25.92 12.05
N MET A 237 9.27 -25.67 10.74
CA MET A 237 10.40 -25.35 9.87
C MET A 237 11.10 -24.05 10.30
N LEU A 238 10.35 -22.99 10.58
CA LEU A 238 10.90 -21.72 11.06
C LEU A 238 11.58 -21.89 12.43
N ALA A 239 10.97 -22.67 13.34
CA ALA A 239 11.56 -22.98 14.63
C ALA A 239 12.89 -23.75 14.49
N ALA A 240 12.94 -24.74 13.60
CA ALA A 240 14.17 -25.48 13.28
C ALA A 240 15.26 -24.59 12.66
N ASN A 241 14.87 -23.49 12.00
CA ASN A 241 15.77 -22.46 11.48
C ASN A 241 16.07 -21.32 12.49
N GLY A 242 15.89 -21.58 13.79
CA GLY A 242 16.32 -20.71 14.87
C GLY A 242 15.36 -19.56 15.19
N VAL A 243 14.13 -19.58 14.69
CA VAL A 243 13.11 -18.59 15.09
C VAL A 243 12.49 -19.01 16.42
N PRO A 244 12.65 -18.22 17.50
CA PRO A 244 12.15 -18.61 18.82
C PRO A 244 10.62 -18.62 18.86
N LEU A 245 10.01 -19.53 19.61
CA LEU A 245 8.56 -19.52 19.85
C LEU A 245 8.13 -18.38 20.80
N THR A 246 9.04 -17.97 21.68
CA THR A 246 8.91 -16.77 22.51
C THR A 246 9.39 -15.56 21.71
N LEU A 247 8.52 -15.01 20.88
CA LEU A 247 8.84 -13.84 20.05
C LEU A 247 8.75 -12.57 20.91
N ARG A 248 9.72 -11.66 20.75
CA ARG A 248 9.72 -10.32 21.35
C ARG A 248 10.05 -9.25 20.31
N GLY A 249 9.50 -8.04 20.48
CA GLY A 249 9.74 -6.88 19.60
C GLY A 249 8.62 -6.67 18.59
N LYS A 250 8.81 -5.81 17.57
CA LYS A 250 7.79 -5.27 16.64
C LYS A 250 6.56 -6.15 16.27
N THR A 251 6.74 -7.46 16.10
CA THR A 251 5.64 -8.39 15.78
C THR A 251 4.88 -8.87 17.01
N LEU A 252 5.60 -9.13 18.10
CA LEU A 252 5.07 -9.51 19.40
C LEU A 252 5.62 -8.57 20.47
N ASP A 253 4.88 -7.49 20.72
CA ASP A 253 5.16 -6.62 21.84
C ASP A 253 4.67 -7.29 23.14
N GLN A 254 5.28 -6.96 24.28
CA GLN A 254 4.84 -7.40 25.63
C GLN A 254 5.09 -8.90 25.88
N ASN A 255 4.56 -9.43 26.99
CA ASN A 255 4.70 -10.84 27.37
C ASN A 255 3.79 -11.80 26.55
N ASP A 256 3.63 -11.53 25.26
CA ASP A 256 2.81 -12.33 24.35
C ASP A 256 3.51 -13.63 23.94
N THR A 257 2.72 -14.61 23.51
CA THR A 257 3.23 -15.92 23.06
C THR A 257 2.74 -16.23 21.65
N LEU A 258 3.39 -17.17 20.96
CA LEU A 258 2.93 -17.61 19.63
C LEU A 258 1.50 -18.19 19.65
N LEU A 259 0.99 -18.60 20.82
CA LEU A 259 -0.40 -19.02 20.97
C LEU A 259 -1.39 -17.87 20.75
N VAL A 260 -1.00 -16.63 21.04
CA VAL A 260 -1.78 -15.43 20.72
C VAL A 260 -1.94 -15.30 19.20
N ALA A 261 -0.88 -15.54 18.43
CA ALA A 261 -0.93 -15.57 16.96
C ALA A 261 -1.95 -16.60 16.47
N ALA A 262 -1.84 -17.83 16.97
CA ALA A 262 -2.72 -18.93 16.62
C ALA A 262 -4.18 -18.61 16.97
N ALA A 263 -4.43 -18.05 18.15
CA ALA A 263 -5.77 -17.63 18.56
C ALA A 263 -6.32 -16.51 17.67
N SER A 264 -5.47 -15.57 17.26
CA SER A 264 -5.83 -14.47 16.36
C SER A 264 -6.28 -14.94 14.97
N GLY A 265 -6.00 -16.19 14.59
CA GLY A 265 -6.46 -16.79 13.34
C GLY A 265 -7.30 -18.05 13.52
N ALA A 266 -7.77 -18.34 14.75
CA ALA A 266 -8.42 -19.61 15.13
C ALA A 266 -7.69 -20.85 14.58
N ALA A 267 -6.36 -20.84 14.64
CA ALA A 267 -5.47 -21.84 14.08
C ALA A 267 -5.33 -23.04 15.01
N THR A 268 -6.30 -23.96 14.96
CA THR A 268 -6.43 -25.04 15.93
C THR A 268 -5.26 -26.04 15.88
N THR A 269 -4.72 -26.33 14.70
CA THR A 269 -3.64 -27.31 14.54
C THR A 269 -2.35 -26.80 15.19
N VAL A 270 -1.99 -25.54 14.94
CA VAL A 270 -0.86 -24.86 15.57
C VAL A 270 -1.12 -24.66 17.05
N GLY A 271 -2.30 -24.16 17.43
CA GLY A 271 -2.67 -23.93 18.82
C GLY A 271 -2.55 -25.20 19.67
N ARG A 272 -3.06 -26.33 19.18
CA ARG A 272 -2.97 -27.63 19.85
C ARG A 272 -1.52 -28.05 20.04
N TRP A 273 -0.69 -27.94 19.01
CA TRP A 273 0.74 -28.25 19.13
C TRP A 273 1.47 -27.35 20.14
N LEU A 274 1.17 -26.05 20.15
CA LEU A 274 1.76 -25.10 21.10
C LEU A 274 1.37 -25.39 22.54
N ILE A 275 0.13 -25.82 22.78
CA ILE A 275 -0.36 -26.15 24.12
C ILE A 275 0.17 -27.54 24.55
N ASP A 276 -0.11 -28.58 23.76
CA ASP A 276 0.14 -29.98 24.15
C ASP A 276 1.62 -30.34 24.14
N THR A 277 2.37 -29.82 23.17
CA THR A 277 3.77 -30.24 22.96
C THR A 277 4.75 -29.23 23.51
N GLN A 278 4.45 -27.93 23.37
CA GLN A 278 5.37 -26.86 23.79
C GLN A 278 5.02 -26.27 25.16
N GLY A 279 3.86 -26.62 25.74
CA GLY A 279 3.45 -26.19 27.08
C GLY A 279 3.22 -24.69 27.20
N LEU A 280 2.83 -24.00 26.11
CA LEU A 280 2.57 -22.57 26.15
C LEU A 280 1.35 -22.26 27.04
N PRO A 281 1.38 -21.17 27.82
CA PRO A 281 0.29 -20.81 28.71
C PRO A 281 -0.96 -20.40 27.90
N VAL A 282 -2.12 -20.89 28.31
CA VAL A 282 -3.42 -20.58 27.69
C VAL A 282 -4.07 -19.30 28.23
N ASN A 283 -3.47 -18.69 29.25
CA ASN A 283 -3.88 -17.42 29.84
C ASN A 283 -2.79 -16.36 29.63
N ALA A 284 -3.14 -15.08 29.81
CA ALA A 284 -2.19 -13.98 29.72
C ALA A 284 -1.01 -14.14 30.71
N ILE A 285 0.20 -13.84 30.24
CA ILE A 285 1.36 -13.74 31.13
C ILE A 285 1.35 -12.37 31.79
N ILE A 286 0.94 -12.32 33.05
CA ILE A 286 0.82 -11.05 33.79
C ILE A 286 2.17 -10.53 34.27
N ASN A 287 3.00 -11.44 34.82
CA ASN A 287 4.31 -11.13 35.40
C ASN A 287 5.41 -11.83 34.60
N GLY A 288 5.68 -11.34 33.40
CA GLY A 288 6.79 -11.83 32.57
C GLY A 288 7.98 -10.88 32.59
N ALA A 289 8.89 -11.01 31.62
CA ALA A 289 10.08 -10.15 31.58
C ALA A 289 9.80 -8.76 30.98
N ASP A 290 8.69 -8.59 30.25
CA ASP A 290 8.24 -7.29 29.77
C ASP A 290 7.42 -6.56 30.84
N PRO A 291 7.51 -5.22 30.94
CA PRO A 291 6.83 -4.43 31.98
C PRO A 291 5.30 -4.42 31.81
N TYR A 292 4.79 -4.89 30.68
CA TYR A 292 3.37 -4.94 30.36
C TYR A 292 2.88 -6.39 30.33
N PRO A 293 1.69 -6.68 30.91
CA PRO A 293 1.12 -8.01 30.81
C PRO A 293 0.83 -8.35 29.35
N GLY A 294 0.98 -9.62 29.00
CA GLY A 294 0.67 -10.14 27.68
C GLY A 294 -0.84 -10.24 27.43
N THR A 295 -1.18 -10.42 26.17
CA THR A 295 -2.52 -10.69 25.67
C THR A 295 -2.92 -12.12 25.98
N ALA A 296 -4.12 -12.32 26.54
CA ALA A 296 -4.67 -13.65 26.68
C ALA A 296 -5.11 -14.18 25.30
N PRO A 297 -4.86 -15.46 24.96
CA PRO A 297 -5.35 -16.05 23.71
C PRO A 297 -6.84 -15.82 23.44
N ILE A 298 -7.69 -15.83 24.48
CA ILE A 298 -9.12 -15.53 24.35
C ILE A 298 -9.41 -14.11 23.84
N THR A 299 -8.59 -13.12 24.22
CA THR A 299 -8.72 -11.74 23.74
C THR A 299 -8.40 -11.65 22.25
N ALA A 300 -7.31 -12.27 21.80
CA ALA A 300 -6.95 -12.31 20.38
C ALA A 300 -7.96 -13.08 19.52
N LEU A 301 -8.52 -14.17 20.06
CA LEU A 301 -9.62 -14.90 19.42
C LEU A 301 -10.88 -14.05 19.32
N SER A 302 -11.20 -13.26 20.36
CA SER A 302 -12.34 -12.33 20.34
C SER A 302 -12.22 -11.29 19.22
N ASP A 303 -11.01 -10.78 18.95
CA ASP A 303 -10.78 -9.89 17.80
C ASP A 303 -11.03 -10.60 16.46
N PHE A 304 -10.62 -11.87 16.34
CA PHE A 304 -10.94 -12.68 15.16
C PHE A 304 -12.45 -12.91 14.98
N MET A 305 -13.18 -13.13 16.08
CA MET A 305 -14.65 -13.28 16.08
C MET A 305 -15.40 -11.99 15.75
N ARG A 306 -14.82 -10.83 16.08
CA ARG A 306 -15.40 -9.54 15.70
C ARG A 306 -15.41 -9.38 14.18
N ASP A 307 -14.33 -9.83 13.53
CA ASP A 307 -14.07 -9.55 12.12
C ASP A 307 -14.53 -10.71 11.20
N THR A 308 -14.87 -11.88 11.76
CA THR A 308 -15.22 -13.09 11.00
C THR A 308 -16.36 -13.89 11.65
N GLN A 309 -17.02 -14.76 10.88
CA GLN A 309 -17.95 -15.78 11.39
C GLN A 309 -17.43 -17.19 11.06
N SER A 310 -16.21 -17.49 11.51
CA SER A 310 -15.58 -18.79 11.24
C SER A 310 -16.08 -19.88 12.20
N PRO A 311 -16.37 -21.10 11.70
CA PRO A 311 -16.63 -22.25 12.56
C PRO A 311 -15.39 -22.71 13.34
N ARG A 312 -14.17 -22.33 12.90
CA ARG A 312 -12.90 -22.71 13.56
C ARG A 312 -12.78 -22.14 14.96
N THR A 313 -13.41 -20.99 15.21
CA THR A 313 -13.47 -20.37 16.54
C THR A 313 -14.02 -21.32 17.60
N ALA A 314 -15.10 -22.05 17.29
CA ALA A 314 -15.72 -22.96 18.24
C ALA A 314 -14.80 -24.15 18.61
N GLU A 315 -13.94 -24.59 17.68
CA GLU A 315 -12.93 -25.61 17.97
C GLU A 315 -11.80 -25.04 18.84
N PHE A 316 -11.31 -23.85 18.51
CA PHE A 316 -10.24 -23.19 19.27
C PHE A 316 -10.68 -22.82 20.69
N LEU A 317 -11.93 -22.37 20.90
CA LEU A 317 -12.50 -22.12 22.22
C LEU A 317 -12.56 -23.38 23.07
N ARG A 318 -12.98 -24.51 22.49
CA ARG A 318 -12.98 -25.81 23.17
C ARG A 318 -11.58 -26.26 23.55
N LEU A 319 -10.60 -26.04 22.67
CA LEU A 319 -9.19 -26.29 22.96
C LEU A 319 -8.72 -25.44 24.15
N LEU A 320 -8.93 -24.12 24.13
CA LEU A 320 -8.56 -23.26 25.26
C LEU A 320 -9.21 -23.71 26.57
N ARG A 321 -10.52 -24.00 26.54
CA ARG A 321 -11.27 -24.44 27.73
C ARG A 321 -10.75 -25.76 28.29
N ALA A 322 -10.47 -26.74 27.42
CA ALA A 322 -9.96 -28.05 27.83
C ALA A 322 -8.62 -27.96 28.58
N HIS A 323 -7.84 -26.91 28.32
CA HIS A 323 -6.56 -26.64 28.98
C HIS A 323 -6.65 -25.57 30.09
N GLY A 324 -7.85 -25.26 30.56
CA GLY A 324 -8.06 -24.38 31.73
C GLY A 324 -7.93 -22.89 31.44
N ALA A 325 -8.16 -22.46 30.20
CA ALA A 325 -8.26 -21.04 29.90
C ALA A 325 -9.43 -20.40 30.66
N ASP A 326 -9.16 -19.21 31.22
CA ASP A 326 -10.18 -18.34 31.78
C ASP A 326 -10.87 -17.57 30.63
N LEU A 327 -12.01 -18.08 30.19
CA LEU A 327 -12.81 -17.44 29.12
C LEU A 327 -13.47 -16.14 29.57
N ASP A 328 -13.50 -15.87 30.87
CA ASP A 328 -14.07 -14.67 31.47
C ASP A 328 -12.99 -13.62 31.82
N ALA A 329 -11.74 -13.88 31.46
CA ALA A 329 -10.61 -12.99 31.68
C ALA A 329 -10.88 -11.59 31.09
N ARG A 330 -10.56 -10.57 31.89
CA ARG A 330 -10.70 -9.15 31.49
C ARG A 330 -9.31 -8.58 31.17
N PRO A 331 -9.07 -8.10 29.93
CA PRO A 331 -7.84 -7.41 29.58
C PRO A 331 -7.81 -6.01 30.21
N ARG A 332 -6.77 -5.20 29.93
CA ARG A 332 -6.56 -3.88 30.55
C ARG A 332 -7.75 -2.90 30.39
N ASN A 333 -8.56 -3.05 29.34
CA ASN A 333 -9.76 -2.23 29.14
C ASN A 333 -10.95 -2.65 30.04
N GLY A 334 -10.80 -3.75 30.79
CA GLY A 334 -11.81 -4.29 31.69
C GLY A 334 -12.94 -5.07 31.03
N ILE A 335 -12.93 -5.30 29.72
CA ILE A 335 -14.06 -5.89 28.96
C ILE A 335 -13.75 -7.36 28.61
N SER A 336 -14.56 -8.32 29.10
CA SER A 336 -14.37 -9.73 28.73
C SER A 336 -14.78 -10.00 27.27
N ALA A 337 -14.34 -11.13 26.69
CA ALA A 337 -14.71 -11.49 25.32
C ALA A 337 -16.23 -11.58 25.11
N LEU A 338 -16.95 -12.13 26.09
CA LEU A 338 -18.42 -12.21 26.04
C LEU A 338 -19.06 -10.82 26.13
N GLU A 339 -18.54 -9.95 27.01
CA GLU A 339 -19.03 -8.58 27.12
C GLU A 339 -18.84 -7.80 25.82
N GLU A 340 -17.69 -7.96 25.17
CA GLU A 340 -17.39 -7.33 23.88
C GLU A 340 -18.37 -7.80 22.81
N ALA A 341 -18.57 -9.13 22.66
CA ALA A 341 -19.51 -9.69 21.68
C ALA A 341 -20.93 -9.14 21.87
N VAL A 342 -21.38 -8.98 23.11
CA VAL A 342 -22.67 -8.36 23.45
C VAL A 342 -22.68 -6.88 23.09
N ARG A 343 -21.63 -6.14 23.42
CA ARG A 343 -21.51 -4.68 23.17
C ARG A 343 -21.63 -4.34 21.69
N ILE A 344 -21.07 -5.18 20.81
CA ILE A 344 -21.11 -4.99 19.36
C ILE A 344 -22.27 -5.74 18.65
N GLY A 345 -23.13 -6.43 19.40
CA GLY A 345 -24.31 -7.12 18.85
C GLY A 345 -23.99 -8.38 18.05
N ARG A 346 -22.87 -9.06 18.31
CA ARG A 346 -22.47 -10.28 17.59
C ARG A 346 -23.08 -11.54 18.23
N LYS A 347 -24.32 -11.84 17.88
CA LYS A 347 -25.04 -13.03 18.39
C LYS A 347 -24.26 -14.35 18.19
N PRO A 348 -23.68 -14.64 17.00
CA PRO A 348 -22.93 -15.89 16.81
C PRO A 348 -21.70 -15.99 17.73
N GLY A 349 -20.97 -14.88 17.91
CA GLY A 349 -19.80 -14.85 18.79
C GLY A 349 -20.16 -15.02 20.26
N ALA A 350 -21.22 -14.35 20.73
CA ALA A 350 -21.72 -14.51 22.09
C ALA A 350 -22.18 -15.96 22.37
N THR A 351 -22.87 -16.57 21.41
CA THR A 351 -23.33 -17.97 21.51
C THR A 351 -22.14 -18.93 21.61
N GLN A 352 -21.15 -18.80 20.74
CA GLN A 352 -19.94 -19.64 20.78
C GLN A 352 -19.18 -19.54 22.10
N LEU A 353 -19.10 -18.34 22.70
CA LEU A 353 -18.46 -18.13 24.00
C LEU A 353 -19.23 -18.80 25.14
N ILE A 354 -20.56 -18.68 25.15
CA ILE A 354 -21.42 -19.33 26.16
C ILE A 354 -21.33 -20.86 26.03
N ASP A 355 -21.41 -21.39 24.81
CA ASP A 355 -21.29 -22.82 24.53
C ASP A 355 -19.93 -23.39 24.96
N ALA A 356 -18.87 -22.57 24.87
CA ALA A 356 -17.54 -22.92 25.35
C ALA A 356 -17.36 -22.79 26.87
N GLY A 357 -18.35 -22.23 27.57
CA GLY A 357 -18.37 -22.12 29.03
C GLY A 357 -18.02 -20.76 29.62
N ALA A 358 -18.04 -19.68 28.83
CA ALA A 358 -18.00 -18.31 29.38
C ALA A 358 -19.24 -18.04 30.24
N ASN A 359 -19.07 -17.37 31.37
CA ASN A 359 -20.12 -17.20 32.36
C ASN A 359 -20.89 -15.86 32.18
N PRO A 360 -22.13 -15.87 31.64
CA PRO A 360 -22.90 -14.65 31.44
C PRO A 360 -23.28 -13.95 32.76
N ALA A 361 -23.22 -14.64 33.90
CA ALA A 361 -23.49 -14.03 35.21
C ALA A 361 -22.42 -13.01 35.65
N LEU A 362 -21.20 -13.10 35.09
CA LEU A 362 -20.09 -12.17 35.38
C LEU A 362 -20.17 -10.87 34.57
N LEU A 363 -21.17 -10.72 33.70
CA LEU A 363 -21.42 -9.51 32.95
C LEU A 363 -22.11 -8.44 33.83
N PRO A 364 -21.84 -7.14 33.59
CA PRO A 364 -22.61 -6.05 34.18
C PRO A 364 -24.11 -6.20 33.89
N ALA A 365 -24.97 -5.68 34.78
CA ALA A 365 -26.42 -5.82 34.65
C ALA A 365 -26.94 -5.32 33.29
N THR A 366 -26.42 -4.19 32.80
CA THR A 366 -26.74 -3.63 31.48
C THR A 366 -26.38 -4.58 30.34
N SER A 367 -25.20 -5.21 30.40
CA SER A 367 -24.75 -6.19 29.41
C SER A 367 -25.55 -7.50 29.50
N ARG A 368 -26.01 -7.93 30.68
CA ARG A 368 -26.90 -9.10 30.82
C ARG A 368 -28.25 -8.88 30.16
N THR A 369 -28.86 -7.71 30.34
CA THR A 369 -30.12 -7.35 29.64
C THR A 369 -29.91 -7.37 28.12
N ARG A 370 -28.85 -6.71 27.63
CA ARG A 370 -28.51 -6.72 26.20
C ARG A 370 -28.24 -8.12 25.66
N LEU A 371 -27.59 -8.98 26.43
CA LEU A 371 -27.36 -10.38 26.05
C LEU A 371 -28.69 -11.12 25.87
N ALA A 372 -29.65 -10.95 26.79
CA ALA A 372 -30.97 -11.58 26.67
C ALA A 372 -31.72 -11.12 25.42
N GLU A 373 -31.71 -9.82 25.12
CA GLU A 373 -32.28 -9.26 23.89
C GLU A 373 -31.59 -9.79 22.63
N LEU A 374 -30.25 -9.83 22.64
CA LEU A 374 -29.43 -10.30 21.53
C LEU A 374 -29.71 -11.77 21.21
N LEU A 375 -29.83 -12.63 22.23
CA LEU A 375 -30.09 -14.06 22.05
C LEU A 375 -31.54 -14.32 21.57
N ALA A 376 -32.50 -13.49 21.98
CA ALA A 376 -33.90 -13.56 21.53
C ALA A 376 -34.11 -13.02 20.11
N GLY A 377 -33.21 -12.17 19.60
CA GLY A 377 -33.25 -11.64 18.24
C GLY A 377 -33.01 -12.71 17.16
N PRO A 378 -33.29 -12.38 15.88
CA PRO A 378 -33.01 -13.28 14.76
C PRO A 378 -31.51 -13.53 14.61
N ASP A 379 -31.15 -14.66 13.99
CA ASP A 379 -29.74 -14.94 13.69
C ASP A 379 -29.19 -13.94 12.67
N GLU A 380 -27.96 -13.46 12.93
CA GLU A 380 -27.26 -12.59 11.99
C GLU A 380 -27.01 -13.37 10.69
N PRO A 381 -27.27 -12.78 9.52
CA PRO A 381 -26.93 -13.42 8.26
C PRO A 381 -25.44 -13.73 8.20
N ALA A 382 -25.10 -14.87 7.60
CA ALA A 382 -23.71 -15.25 7.40
C ALA A 382 -22.95 -14.13 6.68
N PHE A 383 -21.72 -13.81 7.11
CA PHE A 383 -20.86 -12.84 6.42
C PHE A 383 -20.82 -13.14 4.91
N PRO A 384 -21.22 -12.20 4.03
CA PRO A 384 -21.38 -12.50 2.62
C PRO A 384 -20.03 -12.70 1.90
N LYS A 385 -20.01 -13.77 1.07
CA LYS A 385 -19.07 -14.21 0.03
C LYS A 385 -17.56 -14.05 0.29
N ARG A 386 -16.93 -15.23 0.43
CA ARG A 386 -15.50 -15.51 0.17
C ARG A 386 -15.01 -14.70 -1.04
N ARG A 387 -13.97 -13.88 -0.83
CA ARG A 387 -13.23 -13.25 -1.93
C ARG A 387 -12.62 -14.36 -2.80
N THR A 388 -12.61 -14.18 -4.12
CA THR A 388 -12.00 -15.16 -5.05
C THR A 388 -10.48 -15.09 -5.03
N ASP A 389 -9.91 -13.95 -4.64
CA ASP A 389 -8.48 -13.75 -4.39
C ASP A 389 -8.26 -13.61 -2.87
N CYS A 390 -8.10 -14.75 -2.20
CA CYS A 390 -7.97 -14.83 -0.75
C CYS A 390 -6.97 -15.90 -0.32
N VAL A 391 -6.43 -15.71 0.88
CA VAL A 391 -5.55 -16.68 1.53
C VAL A 391 -6.40 -17.68 2.31
N PRO A 392 -6.36 -18.99 2.01
CA PRO A 392 -7.03 -19.96 2.84
C PRO A 392 -6.34 -20.01 4.21
N PRO A 393 -7.07 -20.35 5.28
CA PRO A 393 -6.44 -20.67 6.56
C PRO A 393 -5.55 -21.90 6.45
#